data_AF-A0A142CSP7-F1
#
_entry.id   AF-A0A142CSP7-F1
#
_cell.length_a   1.000
_cell.length_b   1.000
_cell.length_c   1.000
_cell.angle_alpha   90.00
_cell.angle_beta   90.00
_cell.angle_gamma   90.00
#
_symmetry.space_group_name_H-M   'P 1'
#
loop_
_entity.id
_entity.type
_entity.pdbx_description
1 polymer ?
#
loop_
_entity_poly.entity_id
_entity_poly.type
_entity_poly.pdbx_seq_one_letter_code
_entity_poly.pdbx_strand_id
1 'polypeptide(L)'
;MMEFIDREREWGKQTLLEVLSVLQAIEFADYSEKTREKALQKLSSAVKELSRKDPTLENLLRLGLYTYAVELVREGRWEELGKLRRV
;
A
#
# COMPACT_ATOMS: atom_id res chain seq x y z
N MET A 1 -0.58 -21.31 18.47
CA MET A 1 -1.11 -21.13 17.09
C MET A 1 -2.00 -19.89 16.97
N MET A 2 -2.81 -19.54 17.99
CA MET A 2 -3.65 -18.33 17.99
C MET A 2 -2.84 -17.01 17.94
N GLU A 3 -1.69 -16.92 18.63
CA GLU A 3 -0.82 -15.72 18.61
C GLU A 3 -0.15 -15.40 17.26
N PHE A 4 -0.06 -16.38 16.35
CA PHE A 4 0.60 -16.19 15.06
C PHE A 4 -0.32 -15.46 14.07
N ILE A 5 -1.60 -15.85 14.05
CA ILE A 5 -2.65 -15.25 13.20
C ILE A 5 -2.90 -13.79 13.61
N ASP A 6 -2.85 -13.50 14.91
CA ASP A 6 -3.07 -12.13 15.41
C ASP A 6 -1.94 -11.18 15.01
N ARG A 7 -0.68 -11.64 14.96
CA ARG A 7 0.45 -10.82 14.47
C ARG A 7 0.35 -10.52 12.98
N GLU A 8 0.01 -11.51 12.16
CA GLU A 8 -0.14 -11.32 10.72
C GLU A 8 -1.25 -10.30 10.39
N ARG A 9 -2.37 -10.36 11.12
CA ARG A 9 -3.45 -9.37 11.02
C ARG A 9 -2.97 -7.96 11.38
N GLU A 10 -2.14 -7.84 12.41
CA GLU A 10 -1.66 -6.53 12.85
C GLU A 10 -0.72 -5.87 11.84
N TRP A 11 0.23 -6.62 11.27
CA TRP A 11 1.11 -6.13 10.22
C TRP A 11 0.36 -5.74 8.95
N GLY A 12 -0.64 -6.53 8.58
CA GLY A 12 -1.53 -6.24 7.46
C GLY A 12 -2.28 -4.92 7.66
N LYS A 13 -2.89 -4.71 8.82
CA LYS A 13 -3.60 -3.47 9.17
C LYS A 13 -2.67 -2.26 9.15
N GLN A 14 -1.50 -2.36 9.77
CA GLN A 14 -0.54 -1.26 9.81
C GLN A 14 -0.13 -0.83 8.40
N THR A 15 0.17 -1.80 7.54
CA THR A 15 0.58 -1.52 6.16
C THR A 15 -0.57 -0.99 5.33
N LEU A 16 -1.78 -1.51 5.54
CA LEU A 16 -2.97 -1.00 4.89
C LEU A 16 -3.24 0.47 5.26
N LEU A 17 -3.07 0.84 6.52
CA LEU A 17 -3.20 2.23 6.98
C LEU A 17 -2.15 3.15 6.31
N GLU A 18 -0.91 2.70 6.19
CA GLU A 18 0.15 3.44 5.49
C GLU A 18 -0.21 3.69 4.03
N VAL A 19 -0.66 2.65 3.33
CA VAL A 19 -1.09 2.72 1.92
C VAL A 19 -2.31 3.64 1.77
N LEU A 20 -3.34 3.46 2.59
CA LEU A 20 -4.55 4.28 2.56
C LEU A 20 -4.25 5.75 2.82
N SER A 21 -3.33 6.07 3.73
CA SER A 21 -2.90 7.44 4.00
C SER A 21 -2.30 8.12 2.77
N VAL A 22 -1.52 7.38 1.97
CA VAL A 22 -0.97 7.89 0.70
C VAL A 22 -2.08 8.12 -0.32
N LEU A 23 -2.99 7.16 -0.47
CA LEU A 23 -4.09 7.24 -1.44
C LEU A 23 -5.06 8.38 -1.11
N GLN A 24 -5.34 8.59 0.17
CA GLN A 24 -6.22 9.65 0.63
C GLN A 24 -5.61 11.04 0.38
N ALA A 25 -4.28 11.18 0.45
CA ALA A 25 -3.62 12.44 0.08
C ALA A 25 -3.81 12.78 -1.42
N ILE A 26 -3.89 11.77 -2.29
CA ILE A 26 -4.20 11.96 -3.71
C ILE A 26 -5.64 12.43 -3.90
N GLU A 27 -6.59 11.78 -3.20
CA GLU A 27 -8.01 12.14 -3.21
C GLU A 27 -8.23 13.58 -2.73
N PHE A 28 -7.61 13.99 -1.62
CA PHE A 28 -7.69 15.37 -1.12
C PHE A 28 -7.08 16.41 -2.06
N ALA A 29 -6.13 16.00 -2.89
CA ALA A 29 -5.49 16.86 -3.88
C ALA A 29 -6.17 16.80 -5.25
N ASP A 30 -7.42 16.33 -5.29
CA ASP A 30 -8.25 16.15 -6.50
C ASP A 30 -7.50 15.44 -7.62
N TYR A 31 -6.75 14.40 -7.25
CA TYR A 31 -5.97 13.57 -8.17
C TYR A 31 -4.95 14.31 -9.03
N SER A 32 -4.48 15.48 -8.56
CA SER A 32 -3.46 16.27 -9.26
C SER A 32 -2.23 15.45 -9.63
N GLU A 33 -1.73 15.66 -10.85
CA GLU A 33 -0.57 14.95 -11.42
C GLU A 33 0.65 15.00 -10.50
N LYS A 34 0.96 16.18 -9.95
CA LYS A 34 2.05 16.38 -8.98
C LYS A 34 1.91 15.51 -7.73
N THR A 35 0.69 15.35 -7.21
CA THR A 35 0.45 14.53 -6.01
C THR A 35 0.52 13.04 -6.35
N ARG A 36 0.03 12.67 -7.53
CA ARG A 36 0.15 11.31 -8.09
C ARG A 36 1.60 10.89 -8.28
N GLU A 37 2.45 11.74 -8.86
CA GLU A 37 3.88 11.47 -9.02
C GLU A 37 4.58 11.24 -7.68
N LYS A 38 4.30 12.10 -6.68
CA LYS A 38 4.84 11.94 -5.33
C LYS A 38 4.37 10.65 -4.66
N ALA A 39 3.10 10.29 -4.84
CA ALA A 39 2.57 9.04 -4.33
C ALA A 39 3.24 7.82 -4.99
N LEU A 40 3.40 7.83 -6.32
CA LEU A 40 4.13 6.80 -7.05
C LEU A 40 5.57 6.67 -6.57
N GLN A 41 6.26 7.80 -6.38
CA GLN A 41 7.63 7.80 -5.86
C GLN A 41 7.69 7.14 -4.47
N LYS A 42 6.81 7.53 -3.54
CA LYS A 42 6.77 6.98 -2.18
C LYS A 42 6.48 5.47 -2.18
N LEU A 43 5.41 5.05 -2.87
CA LEU A 43 5.01 3.64 -2.92
C LEU A 43 6.06 2.78 -3.61
N SER A 44 6.62 3.24 -4.74
CA SER A 44 7.66 2.50 -5.48
C SER A 44 8.96 2.39 -4.69
N SER A 45 9.29 3.41 -3.88
CA SER A 45 10.45 3.35 -2.98
C SER A 45 10.27 2.27 -1.91
N ALA A 46 9.08 2.19 -1.31
CA ALA A 46 8.75 1.13 -0.35
C ALA A 46 8.83 -0.27 -0.99
N VAL A 47 8.32 -0.45 -2.21
CA VAL A 47 8.47 -1.71 -2.98
C VAL A 47 9.94 -2.08 -3.16
N LYS A 48 10.77 -1.13 -3.60
CA LYS A 48 12.21 -1.35 -3.84
C LYS A 48 12.99 -1.68 -2.56
N GLU A 49 12.61 -1.08 -1.43
CA GLU A 49 13.20 -1.39 -0.13
C GLU A 49 12.78 -2.78 0.36
N LEU A 50 11.50 -3.12 0.28
CA LEU A 50 10.96 -4.42 0.68
C LEU A 50 11.49 -5.56 -0.18
N SER A 51 11.67 -5.36 -1.49
CA SER A 51 12.18 -6.39 -2.41
C SER A 51 13.63 -6.80 -2.13
N ARG A 52 14.35 -6.06 -1.28
CA ARG A 52 15.73 -6.36 -0.86
C ARG A 52 15.80 -7.06 0.50
N LYS A 53 14.67 -7.19 1.20
CA LYS A 53 14.59 -7.86 2.49
C LYS A 53 14.30 -9.35 2.31
N ASP A 54 14.55 -10.13 3.35
CA ASP A 54 14.17 -11.54 3.36
C ASP A 54 12.67 -11.73 3.11
N PRO A 55 12.26 -12.72 2.31
CA PRO A 55 10.86 -12.95 1.95
C PRO A 55 10.07 -13.61 3.10
N THR A 56 10.03 -12.96 4.25
CA THR A 56 9.16 -13.36 5.37
C THR A 56 7.69 -13.11 5.02
N LEU A 57 6.77 -13.79 5.71
CA LEU A 57 5.33 -13.59 5.51
C LEU A 57 4.91 -12.12 5.67
N GLU A 58 5.47 -11.44 6.67
CA GLU A 58 5.28 -9.99 6.86
C GLU A 58 5.75 -9.20 5.63
N ASN A 59 6.99 -9.40 5.19
CA ASN A 59 7.56 -8.63 4.09
C ASN A 59 6.82 -8.90 2.76
N LEU A 60 6.38 -10.14 2.53
CA LEU A 60 5.60 -10.49 1.34
C LEU A 60 4.20 -9.87 1.36
N LEU A 61 3.51 -9.88 2.51
CA LEU A 61 2.22 -9.21 2.68
C LEU A 61 2.36 -7.71 2.41
N ARG A 62 3.39 -7.09 3.00
CA ARG A 62 3.70 -5.67 2.80
C ARG A 62 3.99 -5.35 1.34
N LEU A 63 4.85 -6.13 0.71
CA LEU A 63 5.23 -5.98 -0.69
C LEU A 63 4.01 -6.07 -1.61
N GLY A 64 3.11 -7.02 -1.37
CA GLY A 64 1.86 -7.17 -2.12
C GLY A 64 0.96 -5.93 -2.03
N LEU A 65 0.73 -5.40 -0.83
CA LEU A 65 -0.10 -4.21 -0.61
C LEU A 65 0.49 -2.96 -1.28
N TYR A 66 1.80 -2.72 -1.10
CA TYR A 66 2.48 -1.59 -1.73
C TYR A 66 2.49 -1.70 -3.25
N THR A 67 2.76 -2.88 -3.80
CA THR A 67 2.77 -3.12 -5.25
C THR A 67 1.38 -2.92 -5.85
N TYR A 68 0.34 -3.44 -5.21
CA TYR A 68 -1.03 -3.23 -5.65
C TYR A 68 -1.40 -1.74 -5.67
N ALA A 69 -1.02 -0.99 -4.63
CA ALA A 69 -1.23 0.46 -4.59
C ALA A 69 -0.50 1.21 -5.71
N VAL A 70 0.74 0.82 -6.05
CA VAL A 70 1.47 1.41 -7.20
C VAL A 70 0.66 1.25 -8.49
N GLU A 71 0.15 0.05 -8.76
CA GLU A 71 -0.61 -0.20 -9.99
C GLU A 71 -1.95 0.55 -10.01
N LEU A 72 -2.64 0.69 -8.87
CA LEU A 72 -3.86 1.51 -8.79
C LEU A 72 -3.58 2.98 -9.13
N VAL A 73 -2.50 3.54 -8.58
CA VAL A 73 -2.11 4.94 -8.83
C VAL A 73 -1.59 5.13 -10.27
N ARG A 74 -0.85 4.15 -10.80
CA ARG A 74 -0.31 4.19 -12.17
C ARG A 74 -1.40 4.06 -13.23
N GLU A 75 -2.44 3.27 -13.00
CA GLU A 75 -3.55 3.11 -13.95
C GLU A 75 -4.69 4.11 -13.70
N GLY A 76 -4.63 4.90 -12.62
CA GLY A 76 -5.70 5.82 -12.25
C GLY A 76 -7.01 5.11 -11.88
N ARG A 77 -6.92 3.88 -11.36
CA ARG A 77 -8.08 3.03 -10.98
C ARG A 77 -8.66 3.45 -9.63
N TRP A 78 -9.10 4.70 -9.53
CA TRP A 78 -9.53 5.32 -8.27
C TRP A 78 -10.78 4.66 -7.65
N GLU A 79 -11.67 4.16 -8.51
CA GLU A 79 -12.85 3.35 -8.15
C GLU A 79 -12.47 2.15 -7.25
N GLU A 80 -11.26 1.61 -7.42
CA GLU A 80 -10.80 0.41 -6.72
C GLU A 80 -10.12 0.70 -5.39
N LEU A 81 -9.83 1.97 -5.08
CA LEU A 81 -9.35 2.37 -3.75
C LEU A 81 -10.36 1.99 -2.66
N GLY A 82 -11.65 2.00 -2.99
CA GLY A 82 -12.72 1.58 -2.10
C GLY A 82 -12.65 0.10 -1.68
N LYS A 83 -12.01 -0.76 -2.48
CA LYS A 83 -11.83 -2.19 -2.15
C LYS A 83 -10.81 -2.37 -1.02
N LEU A 84 -9.74 -1.59 -1.02
CA LEU A 84 -8.73 -1.59 0.05
C LEU A 84 -9.30 -1.21 1.42
N ARG A 85 -10.31 -0.32 1.45
CA ARG A 85 -10.93 0.14 2.70
C ARG A 85 -11.87 -0.88 3.34
N ARG A 86 -12.19 -1.97 2.65
CA ARG A 86 -13.15 -3.00 3.11
C ARG A 86 -12.46 -4.27 3.62
N VAL A 87 -11.13 -4.35 3.56
CA VAL A 87 -10.31 -5.50 3.98
C VAL A 87 -10.04 -5.46 5.48
#